data_AF-A0A957H9G7-F1
#
_entry.id   AF-A0A957H9G7-F1
#
_cell.length_a   1.000
_cell.length_b   1.000
_cell.length_c   1.000
_cell.angle_alpha   90.00
_cell.angle_beta   90.00
_cell.angle_gamma   90.00
#
_symmetry.space_group_name_H-M   'P 1'
#
loop_
_entity.id
_entity.type
_entity.pdbx_description
1 polymer ?
#
loop_
_entity_poly.entity_id
_entity_poly.type
_entity_poly.pdbx_seq_one_letter_code
_entity_poly.pdbx_strand_id
1 'polypeptide(L)'
;EWEAIDWFQRAKLAEQPYLAPAASLPLRAASDFPKQHHPDLRDDIEHCVAIAQKAGLEVFVLDQTRADVGFPVCKVIVPGLRHFWRRLGPGRLYDVPVAQGWLQKPVAEDEMNPFSMFF
;
A
#
# COMPACT_ATOMS: atom_id res chain seq x y z
N GLU A 1 9.30 -0.08 -20.11
CA GLU A 1 10.40 -1.08 -20.18
C GLU A 1 11.77 -0.44 -20.03
N TRP A 2 12.10 0.63 -20.77
CA TRP A 2 13.43 1.27 -20.66
C TRP A 2 13.75 1.82 -19.26
N GLU A 3 12.78 2.40 -18.53
CA GLU A 3 12.98 2.90 -17.15
C GLU A 3 13.38 1.79 -16.17
N ALA A 4 12.79 0.60 -16.30
CA ALA A 4 13.09 -0.54 -15.44
C ALA A 4 14.51 -1.06 -15.70
N ILE A 5 14.88 -1.21 -16.98
CA ILE A 5 16.22 -1.62 -17.39
C ILE A 5 17.26 -0.60 -16.89
N ASP A 6 16.99 0.68 -17.07
CA ASP A 6 17.84 1.77 -16.59
C ASP A 6 18.07 1.70 -15.08
N TRP A 7 16.98 1.57 -14.33
CA TRP A 7 17.03 1.42 -12.88
C TRP A 7 17.85 0.20 -12.46
N PHE A 8 17.60 -0.97 -13.04
CA PHE A 8 18.34 -2.19 -12.69
C PHE A 8 19.84 -2.09 -12.99
N GLN A 9 20.23 -1.32 -14.01
CA GLN A 9 21.63 -1.14 -14.37
C GLN A 9 22.33 -0.06 -13.53
N ARG A 10 21.60 0.94 -13.02
CA ARG A 10 22.21 2.17 -12.51
C ARG A 10 21.88 2.49 -11.06
N ALA A 11 20.73 2.07 -10.55
CA ALA A 11 20.30 2.43 -9.21
C ALA A 11 21.24 1.86 -8.15
N LYS A 12 21.66 2.72 -7.22
CA LYS A 12 22.51 2.34 -6.08
C LYS A 12 21.79 2.64 -4.78
N LEU A 13 21.98 1.77 -3.78
CA LEU A 13 21.40 1.96 -2.45
C LEU A 13 21.77 3.32 -1.82
N ALA A 14 23.01 3.78 -2.03
CA ALA A 14 23.48 5.07 -1.53
C ALA A 14 22.73 6.28 -2.12
N GLU A 15 22.17 6.14 -3.33
CA GLU A 15 21.39 7.18 -4.02
C GLU A 15 19.88 7.05 -3.74
N GLN A 16 19.47 5.90 -3.18
CA GLN A 16 18.07 5.54 -2.90
C GLN A 16 17.91 5.12 -1.43
N PRO A 17 18.17 6.02 -0.47
CA PRO A 17 18.29 5.67 0.95
C PRO A 17 17.02 5.09 1.55
N TYR A 18 15.86 5.36 0.95
CA TYR A 18 14.56 4.78 1.37
C TYR A 18 14.47 3.26 1.15
N LEU A 19 15.40 2.65 0.40
CA LEU A 19 15.50 1.20 0.25
C LEU A 19 16.27 0.54 1.40
N ALA A 20 17.02 1.32 2.19
CA ALA A 20 17.73 0.83 3.36
C ALA A 20 16.86 0.95 4.62
N PRO A 21 17.02 0.05 5.62
CA PRO A 21 16.39 0.24 6.92
C PRO A 21 16.92 1.50 7.60
N ALA A 22 16.04 2.24 8.28
CA ALA A 22 16.45 3.40 9.06
C ALA A 22 17.24 2.95 10.31
N ALA A 23 18.52 3.30 10.37
CA ALA A 23 19.40 2.95 11.49
C ALA A 23 18.97 3.55 12.84
N SER A 24 18.13 4.58 12.82
CA SER A 24 17.57 5.23 14.00
C SER A 24 16.37 4.50 14.61
N LEU A 25 15.81 3.50 13.93
CA LEU A 25 14.65 2.76 14.39
C LEU A 25 15.05 1.38 14.91
N PRO A 26 14.38 0.87 15.95
CA PRO A 26 14.62 -0.49 16.43
C PRO A 26 14.20 -1.51 15.37
N LEU A 27 14.88 -2.67 15.39
CA LEU A 27 14.45 -3.83 14.61
C LEU A 27 13.05 -4.26 15.07
N ARG A 28 12.19 -4.60 14.10
CA ARG A 28 10.84 -5.09 14.37
C ARG A 28 10.89 -6.58 14.70
N ALA A 29 10.27 -6.98 15.80
CA ALA A 29 10.09 -8.37 16.20
C ALA A 29 8.67 -8.86 15.85
N ALA A 30 8.47 -10.18 15.82
CA ALA A 30 7.15 -10.76 15.59
C ALA A 30 6.10 -10.29 16.62
N SER A 31 6.53 -10.00 17.86
CA SER A 31 5.69 -9.46 18.93
C SER A 31 5.15 -8.05 18.65
N ASP A 32 5.74 -7.30 17.73
CA ASP A 32 5.27 -5.95 17.37
C ASP A 32 4.05 -5.98 16.44
N PHE A 33 3.62 -7.18 16.02
CA PHE A 33 2.48 -7.39 15.13
C PHE A 33 1.42 -8.20 15.87
N PRO A 34 0.33 -7.54 16.34
CA PRO A 34 -0.76 -8.24 17.00
C PRO A 34 -1.35 -9.31 16.09
N LYS A 35 -1.63 -10.49 16.66
CA LYS A 35 -2.34 -11.57 15.97
C LYS A 35 -3.79 -11.12 15.75
N GLN A 36 -4.15 -10.83 14.49
CA GLN A 36 -5.49 -10.34 14.13
C GLN A 36 -6.33 -11.37 13.36
N HIS A 37 -5.79 -12.56 13.06
CA HIS A 37 -6.53 -13.58 12.34
C HIS A 37 -7.48 -14.38 13.24
N HIS A 38 -8.58 -14.81 12.66
CA HIS A 38 -9.63 -15.58 13.28
C HIS A 38 -9.63 -17.03 12.76
N PRO A 39 -10.35 -17.96 13.42
CA PRO A 39 -10.52 -19.32 12.91
C PRO A 39 -11.32 -19.40 11.60
N ASP A 40 -12.20 -18.43 11.34
CA ASP A 40 -13.01 -18.34 10.13
C ASP A 40 -12.52 -17.21 9.22
N LEU A 41 -12.33 -17.52 7.93
CA LEU A 41 -11.94 -16.53 6.92
C LEU A 41 -12.97 -15.41 6.77
N ARG A 42 -14.26 -15.72 6.99
CA ARG A 42 -15.32 -14.72 6.95
C ARG A 42 -15.08 -13.63 8.00
N ASP A 43 -14.71 -14.02 9.22
CA ASP A 43 -14.43 -13.09 10.30
C ASP A 43 -13.22 -12.19 9.97
N ASP A 44 -12.20 -12.74 9.29
CA ASP A 44 -11.06 -11.96 8.81
C ASP A 44 -11.44 -10.94 7.73
N ILE A 45 -12.35 -11.29 6.83
CA ILE A 45 -12.87 -10.39 5.80
C ILE A 45 -13.69 -9.27 6.47
N GLU A 46 -14.60 -9.62 7.37
CA GLU A 46 -15.40 -8.64 8.13
C GLU A 46 -14.50 -7.72 8.98
N HIS A 47 -13.43 -8.26 9.56
CA HIS A 47 -12.42 -7.49 10.28
C HIS A 47 -11.70 -6.48 9.37
N CYS A 48 -11.26 -6.90 8.18
CA CYS A 48 -10.65 -6.01 7.18
C CYS A 48 -11.61 -4.89 6.75
N VAL A 49 -12.89 -5.21 6.51
CA VAL A 49 -13.92 -4.22 6.18
C VAL A 49 -14.10 -3.22 7.32
N ALA A 50 -14.16 -3.69 8.57
CA ALA A 50 -14.27 -2.83 9.73
C ALA A 50 -13.05 -1.90 9.90
N ILE A 51 -11.83 -2.37 9.60
CA ILE A 51 -10.62 -1.53 9.58
C ILE A 51 -10.74 -0.43 8.53
N ALA A 52 -11.17 -0.77 7.31
CA ALA A 52 -11.36 0.21 6.23
C ALA A 52 -12.42 1.26 6.63
N GLN A 53 -13.55 0.82 7.17
CA GLN A 53 -14.62 1.71 7.64
C GLN A 53 -14.16 2.66 8.75
N LYS A 54 -13.38 2.17 9.73
CA LYS A 54 -12.77 3.01 10.78
C LYS A 54 -11.82 4.06 10.21
N ALA A 55 -11.21 3.80 9.06
CA ALA A 55 -10.39 4.75 8.33
C ALA A 55 -11.19 5.66 7.37
N GLY A 56 -12.54 5.61 7.41
CA GLY A 56 -13.42 6.40 6.55
C GLY A 56 -13.46 5.89 5.10
N LEU A 57 -13.17 4.62 4.86
CA LEU A 57 -13.12 4.01 3.54
C LEU A 57 -14.25 3.00 3.35
N GLU A 58 -14.93 3.07 2.22
CA GLU A 58 -15.96 2.12 1.81
C GLU A 58 -15.35 1.00 0.96
N VAL A 59 -15.83 -0.23 1.16
CA VAL A 59 -15.37 -1.42 0.46
C VAL A 59 -16.46 -1.92 -0.47
N PHE A 60 -16.13 -2.00 -1.75
CA PHE A 60 -16.98 -2.59 -2.79
C PHE A 60 -16.37 -3.91 -3.27
N VAL A 61 -17.24 -4.86 -3.62
CA VAL A 61 -16.83 -6.13 -4.21
C VAL A 61 -17.62 -6.34 -5.48
N LEU A 62 -16.91 -6.55 -6.58
CA LEU A 62 -17.48 -7.01 -7.84
C LEU A 62 -17.22 -8.51 -7.98
N ASP A 63 -18.28 -9.30 -8.02
CA ASP A 63 -18.21 -10.71 -8.41
C ASP A 63 -17.95 -10.79 -9.92
N GLN A 64 -16.87 -11.49 -10.28
CA GLN A 64 -16.44 -11.74 -11.65
C GLN A 64 -16.43 -13.23 -11.98
N THR A 65 -17.10 -14.04 -11.16
CA THR A 65 -17.23 -15.48 -11.36
C THR A 65 -17.93 -15.73 -12.69
N ARG A 66 -17.26 -16.43 -13.59
CA ARG A 66 -17.86 -16.84 -14.85
C ARG A 66 -18.56 -18.18 -14.68
N ALA A 67 -19.82 -18.25 -15.12
CA ALA A 67 -20.65 -19.44 -14.97
C ALA A 67 -20.07 -20.68 -15.67
N ASP A 68 -19.35 -20.51 -16.77
CA ASP A 68 -18.70 -21.59 -17.52
C ASP A 68 -17.42 -22.12 -16.84
N VAL A 69 -16.79 -21.33 -15.96
CA VAL A 69 -15.56 -21.71 -15.24
C VAL A 69 -15.87 -22.22 -13.84
N GLY A 70 -16.84 -21.60 -13.15
CA GLY A 70 -17.26 -21.96 -11.79
C GLY A 70 -16.25 -21.61 -10.68
N PHE A 71 -15.05 -21.14 -11.02
CA PHE A 71 -14.05 -20.71 -10.05
C PHE A 71 -14.36 -19.28 -9.55
N PRO A 72 -14.47 -19.05 -8.23
CA PRO A 72 -14.76 -17.73 -7.69
C PRO A 72 -13.67 -16.70 -8.03
N VAL A 73 -14.06 -15.58 -8.64
CA VAL A 73 -13.18 -14.45 -8.91
C VAL A 73 -13.87 -13.19 -8.47
N CYS A 74 -13.20 -12.32 -7.73
CA CYS A 74 -13.75 -11.02 -7.36
C CYS A 74 -12.72 -9.90 -7.54
N LYS A 75 -13.24 -8.69 -7.70
CA LYS A 75 -12.44 -7.45 -7.63
C LYS A 75 -12.92 -6.62 -6.44
N VAL A 76 -12.04 -6.47 -5.46
CA VAL A 76 -12.25 -5.58 -4.32
C VAL A 76 -11.80 -4.17 -4.68
N ILE A 77 -12.64 -3.19 -4.41
CA ILE A 77 -12.42 -1.78 -4.75
C ILE A 77 -12.63 -0.97 -3.47
N VAL A 78 -11.62 -0.18 -3.08
CA VAL A 78 -11.69 0.71 -1.93
C VAL A 78 -11.27 2.11 -2.38
N PRO A 79 -12.23 2.98 -2.77
CA PRO A 79 -11.92 4.35 -3.17
C PRO A 79 -11.13 5.08 -2.09
N GLY A 80 -10.03 5.72 -2.50
CA GLY A 80 -9.12 6.43 -1.60
C GLY A 80 -7.84 5.65 -1.27
N LEU A 81 -7.85 4.31 -1.28
CA LEU A 81 -6.59 3.54 -1.20
C LEU A 81 -5.68 3.85 -2.40
N ARG A 82 -4.37 3.78 -2.17
CA ARG A 82 -3.37 4.20 -3.15
C ARG A 82 -2.79 2.98 -3.84
N HIS A 83 -2.82 2.98 -5.17
CA HIS A 83 -1.97 2.07 -5.94
C HIS A 83 -0.52 2.52 -5.79
N PHE A 84 0.43 1.60 -5.83
CA PHE A 84 1.87 1.91 -5.80
C PHE A 84 2.39 2.49 -7.12
N TRP A 85 1.55 2.59 -8.16
CA TRP A 85 1.91 3.30 -9.39
C TRP A 85 1.75 4.80 -9.18
N ARG A 86 2.49 5.58 -9.95
CA ARG A 86 2.61 7.04 -9.80
C ARG A 86 1.31 7.78 -10.15
N ARG A 87 0.34 7.76 -9.24
CA ARG A 87 -0.93 8.49 -9.27
C ARG A 87 -0.92 9.53 -8.14
N LEU A 88 -0.54 10.76 -8.47
CA LEU A 88 -0.15 11.79 -7.50
C LEU A 88 -1.29 12.72 -7.06
N GLY A 89 -2.54 12.41 -7.39
CA GLY A 89 -3.68 13.22 -6.92
C GLY A 89 -3.77 13.28 -5.39
N PRO A 90 -4.43 14.30 -4.82
CA PRO A 90 -4.49 14.52 -3.38
C PRO A 90 -5.13 13.35 -2.60
N GLY A 91 -4.99 13.40 -1.27
CA GLY A 91 -5.56 12.44 -0.32
C GLY A 91 -4.50 11.60 0.40
N ARG A 92 -4.82 10.33 0.68
CA ARG A 92 -4.01 9.44 1.54
C ARG A 92 -2.51 9.37 1.25
N LEU A 93 -2.09 9.60 0.00
CA LEU A 93 -0.67 9.62 -0.38
C LEU A 93 0.12 10.71 0.36
N TYR A 94 -0.53 11.84 0.66
CA TYR A 94 0.06 13.00 1.33
C TYR A 94 -0.32 13.06 2.81
N ASP A 95 -1.56 12.67 3.13
CA ASP A 95 -2.13 12.87 4.48
C ASP A 95 -1.67 11.79 5.48
N VAL A 96 -1.55 10.53 5.03
CA VAL A 96 -1.25 9.39 5.93
C VAL A 96 0.15 9.49 6.55
N PRO A 97 1.22 9.83 5.81
CA PRO A 97 2.54 10.01 6.42
C PRO A 97 2.56 11.04 7.55
N VAL A 98 1.76 12.11 7.44
CA VAL A 98 1.63 13.13 8.50
C VAL A 98 0.82 12.60 9.67
N ALA A 99 -0.34 11.99 9.41
CA ALA A 99 -1.19 11.41 10.45
C ALA A 99 -0.49 10.30 11.27
N GLN A 100 0.46 9.59 10.66
CA GLN A 100 1.27 8.56 11.32
C GLN A 100 2.55 9.12 11.98
N GLY A 101 2.79 10.43 11.90
CA GLY A 101 3.97 11.08 12.46
C GLY A 101 5.28 10.78 11.74
N TRP A 102 5.24 10.20 10.54
CA TRP A 102 6.44 9.94 9.73
C TRP A 102 7.00 11.25 9.15
N LEU A 103 6.11 12.19 8.84
CA LEU A 103 6.45 13.52 8.36
C LEU A 103 5.76 14.60 9.20
N GLN A 104 6.40 15.76 9.35
CA GLN A 104 5.81 16.91 10.05
C GLN A 104 4.77 17.65 9.20
N LYS A 105 4.89 17.57 7.87
CA LYS A 105 3.99 18.19 6.90
C LYS A 105 3.95 17.36 5.61
N PRO A 106 2.90 17.50 4.77
CA PRO A 106 2.87 16.84 3.47
C PRO A 106 4.06 17.26 2.60
N VAL A 107 4.61 16.33 1.83
CA VAL A 107 5.57 16.65 0.75
C VAL A 107 4.83 17.29 -0.42
N ALA A 108 5.50 18.15 -1.17
CA ALA A 108 4.93 18.69 -2.40
C ALA A 108 4.89 17.62 -3.52
N GLU A 109 4.01 17.80 -4.50
CA GLU A 109 3.85 16.83 -5.59
C GLU A 109 5.13 16.68 -6.45
N ASP A 110 5.89 17.76 -6.61
CA ASP A 110 7.17 17.79 -7.33
C ASP A 110 8.35 17.20 -6.52
N GLU A 111 8.18 17.02 -5.21
CA GLU A 111 9.13 16.33 -4.32
C GLU A 111 8.88 14.82 -4.24
N MET A 112 7.78 14.32 -4.81
CA MET A 112 7.48 12.89 -4.84
C MET A 112 8.53 12.11 -5.63
N ASN A 113 8.70 10.82 -5.28
CA ASN A 113 9.62 9.94 -5.97
C ASN A 113 9.40 10.03 -7.50
N PRO A 114 10.43 10.43 -8.27
CA PRO A 114 10.28 10.64 -9.70
C PRO A 114 10.12 9.32 -10.47
N PHE A 115 10.53 8.20 -9.87
CA PHE A 115 10.45 6.89 -10.49
C PHE A 115 9.05 6.29 -10.33
N SER A 116 8.50 5.80 -11.44
CA SER A 116 7.35 4.89 -11.37
C SER A 116 7.81 3.50 -10.93
N MET A 117 7.01 2.81 -10.13
CA MET A 117 7.33 1.43 -9.76
C MET A 117 7.16 0.49 -10.96
N PHE A 118 8.18 -0.34 -11.21
CA PHE A 118 8.25 -1.39 -12.23
C PHE A 118 8.56 -2.75 -11.58
N PHE A 119 8.46 -3.83 -12.36
CA PHE A 119 8.77 -5.20 -11.95
C PHE A 119 9.74 -5.83 -12.94
#